data_AF-A0A952HK22-F1
#
_entry.id   AF-A0A952HK22-F1
#
_cell.length_a   1.000
_cell.length_b   1.000
_cell.length_c   1.000
_cell.angle_alpha   90.00
_cell.angle_beta   90.00
_cell.angle_gamma   90.00
#
_symmetry.space_group_name_H-M   'P 1'
#
loop_
_entity.id
_entity.type
_entity.pdbx_description
1 polymer ?
#
loop_
_entity_poly.entity_id
_entity_poly.type
_entity_poly.pdbx_seq_one_letter_code
_entity_poly.pdbx_strand_id
1 'polypeptide(L)'
;MANRRKDRRLKSVAVYLPRILYDAWLSKLSAKELALAMLPTSESELTGIEPGDRSEFDIVYMQMPVWWHQWYKDLSKEDKFRFGKLVLKRLRSIGLIGSSI
;
A
#
# COMPACT_ATOMS: atom_id res chain seq x y z
N MET A 1 -15.39 15.02 -23.49
CA MET A 1 -15.60 14.90 -22.03
C MET A 1 -16.52 13.73 -21.75
N ALA A 2 -16.00 12.54 -21.42
CA ALA A 2 -16.81 11.37 -21.08
C ALA A 2 -16.05 10.44 -20.11
N ASN A 3 -16.81 9.81 -19.22
CA ASN A 3 -16.46 8.66 -18.36
C ASN A 3 -15.65 8.89 -17.07
N ARG A 4 -16.24 9.58 -16.08
CA ARG A 4 -15.90 9.41 -14.64
C ARG A 4 -16.76 8.38 -13.89
N ARG A 5 -17.67 7.65 -14.57
CA ARG A 5 -18.61 6.69 -13.94
C ARG A 5 -18.20 5.21 -14.05
N LYS A 6 -17.13 4.84 -14.78
CA LYS A 6 -16.79 3.43 -15.04
C LYS A 6 -15.82 2.75 -14.04
N ASP A 7 -15.16 3.50 -13.17
CA ASP A 7 -14.13 2.95 -12.27
C ASP A 7 -14.57 2.69 -10.81
N ARG A 8 -15.89 2.58 -10.57
CA ARG A 8 -16.42 2.24 -9.23
C ARG A 8 -16.40 0.74 -8.91
N ARG A 9 -15.96 -0.12 -9.82
CA ARG A 9 -15.87 -1.56 -9.54
C ARG A 9 -14.69 -1.81 -8.62
N LEU A 10 -14.94 -2.51 -7.50
CA LEU A 10 -13.89 -3.00 -6.61
C LEU A 10 -13.39 -4.36 -7.11
N LYS A 11 -12.11 -4.63 -6.91
CA LYS A 11 -11.45 -5.90 -7.18
C LYS A 11 -10.59 -6.28 -5.98
N SER A 12 -10.53 -7.56 -5.67
CA SER A 12 -9.57 -8.10 -4.71
C SER A 12 -8.17 -8.05 -5.29
N VAL A 13 -7.21 -7.51 -4.53
CA VAL A 13 -5.79 -7.42 -4.90
C VAL A 13 -4.96 -8.05 -3.80
N ALA A 14 -4.04 -8.95 -4.17
CA ALA A 14 -3.04 -9.49 -3.26
C ALA A 14 -1.89 -8.48 -3.12
N VAL A 15 -1.76 -7.88 -1.94
CA VAL A 15 -0.82 -6.79 -1.65
C VAL A 15 0.26 -7.29 -0.69
N TYR A 16 1.51 -6.94 -0.97
CA TYR A 16 2.63 -7.13 -0.04
C TYR A 16 2.60 -6.03 1.02
N LEU A 17 2.21 -6.39 2.23
CA LEU A 17 2.10 -5.48 3.35
C LEU A 17 3.13 -5.88 4.42
N PRO A 18 4.00 -4.95 4.88
CA PRO A 18 4.85 -5.19 6.04
C PRO A 18 4.04 -5.72 7.22
N ARG A 19 4.53 -6.74 7.92
CA ARG A 19 3.81 -7.37 9.04
C ARG A 19 3.42 -6.36 10.13
N ILE A 20 4.32 -5.42 10.42
CA ILE A 20 4.06 -4.31 11.36
C ILE A 20 2.83 -3.47 10.96
N LEU A 21 2.58 -3.30 9.66
CA LEU A 21 1.38 -2.62 9.17
C LEU A 21 0.14 -3.47 9.31
N TYR A 22 0.24 -4.77 9.07
CA TYR A 22 -0.86 -5.71 9.28
C TYR A 22 -1.31 -5.71 10.74
N ASP A 23 -0.37 -5.81 11.68
CA ASP A 23 -0.65 -5.81 13.12
C ASP A 23 -1.25 -4.46 13.58
N ALA A 24 -0.73 -3.35 13.07
CA ALA A 24 -1.27 -2.01 13.35
C ALA A 24 -2.68 -1.81 12.75
N TRP A 25 -2.94 -2.40 11.58
CA TRP A 25 -4.25 -2.36 10.93
C TRP A 25 -5.31 -3.11 11.72
N LEU A 26 -4.98 -4.31 12.22
CA LEU A 26 -5.92 -5.10 13.02
C LEU A 26 -6.28 -4.44 14.37
N SER A 27 -5.41 -3.59 14.91
CA SER A 27 -5.53 -3.11 16.29
C SER A 27 -5.83 -1.62 16.46
N LYS A 28 -5.38 -0.74 15.54
CA LYS A 28 -5.37 0.72 15.77
C LYS A 28 -5.71 1.58 14.54
N LEU A 29 -5.40 1.15 13.32
CA LEU A 29 -5.63 1.99 12.12
C LEU A 29 -7.05 1.84 11.59
N SER A 30 -7.70 2.97 11.35
CA SER A 30 -8.96 2.99 10.62
C SER A 30 -8.76 2.71 9.13
N ALA A 31 -9.80 2.19 8.47
CA ALA A 31 -9.79 1.97 7.02
C ALA A 31 -9.49 3.25 6.21
N LYS A 32 -9.86 4.43 6.74
CA LYS A 32 -9.62 5.73 6.11
C LYS A 32 -8.13 6.08 6.09
N GLU A 33 -7.43 5.86 7.19
CA GLU A 33 -6.00 6.16 7.32
C GLU A 33 -5.15 5.24 6.46
N LEU A 34 -5.50 3.95 6.44
CA LEU A 34 -4.87 2.98 5.56
C LEU A 34 -5.06 3.36 4.08
N ALA A 35 -6.27 3.76 3.68
CA ALA A 35 -6.55 4.19 2.32
C ALA A 35 -5.72 5.43 1.89
N LEU A 36 -5.53 6.40 2.79
CA LEU A 36 -4.69 7.57 2.52
C LEU A 36 -3.22 7.21 2.33
N ALA A 37 -2.72 6.25 3.10
CA ALA A 37 -1.34 5.81 2.96
C ALA A 37 -1.09 4.97 1.70
N MET A 38 -2.09 4.19 1.27
CA MET A 38 -2.04 3.28 0.12
C MET A 38 -2.32 3.93 -1.24
N LEU A 39 -2.25 5.26 -1.33
CA LEU A 39 -2.41 5.95 -2.61
C LEU A 39 -1.28 5.59 -3.59
N PRO A 40 -1.59 5.35 -4.88
CA PRO A 40 -0.58 5.13 -5.90
C PRO A 40 0.43 6.26 -5.97
N THR A 41 1.62 5.92 -6.45
CA THR A 41 2.73 6.85 -6.52
C THR A 41 3.49 6.71 -7.84
N SER A 42 4.37 7.67 -8.12
CA SER A 42 5.31 7.58 -9.23
C SER A 42 6.41 6.57 -8.93
N GLU A 43 6.98 6.00 -9.98
CA GLU A 43 8.13 5.10 -9.89
C GLU A 43 9.33 5.78 -9.21
N SER A 44 9.50 7.09 -9.40
CA SER A 44 10.54 7.90 -8.76
C SER A 44 10.44 7.97 -7.22
N GLU A 45 9.23 7.94 -6.65
CA GLU A 45 9.07 7.85 -5.19
C GLU A 45 9.45 6.47 -4.66
N LEU A 46 9.30 5.43 -5.48
CA LEU A 46 9.67 4.06 -5.13
C LEU A 46 11.18 3.86 -5.23
N THR A 47 11.85 4.41 -6.25
CA THR A 47 13.29 4.16 -6.49
C THR A 47 14.17 4.58 -5.31
N GLY A 48 13.75 5.57 -4.51
CA GLY A 48 14.45 6.01 -3.31
C GLY A 48 14.19 5.17 -2.05
N ILE A 49 13.51 4.02 -2.19
CA ILE A 49 13.11 3.16 -1.07
C ILE A 49 13.78 1.80 -1.23
N GLU A 50 14.48 1.37 -0.18
CA GLU A 50 14.97 0.01 -0.04
C GLU A 50 13.78 -0.97 0.02
N PRO A 51 13.71 -2.01 -0.82
CA PRO A 51 12.61 -2.97 -0.81
C PRO A 51 12.48 -3.70 0.54
N GLY A 52 13.58 -3.83 1.28
CA GLY A 52 13.65 -4.60 2.53
C GLY A 52 13.65 -6.10 2.33
N ASP A 53 13.78 -6.84 3.44
CA ASP A 53 13.73 -8.30 3.40
C ASP A 53 12.30 -8.77 3.15
N ARG A 54 12.15 -9.77 2.26
CA ARG A 54 10.87 -10.41 1.96
C ARG A 54 10.24 -11.06 3.19
N SER A 55 11.05 -11.48 4.15
CA SER A 55 10.58 -12.08 5.42
C SER A 55 9.74 -11.11 6.27
N GLU A 56 9.86 -9.80 6.04
CA GLU A 56 9.12 -8.75 6.75
C GLU A 56 7.71 -8.51 6.21
N PHE A 57 7.32 -9.17 5.11
CA PHE A 57 6.07 -8.91 4.39
C PHE A 57 5.16 -10.12 4.36
N ASP A 58 3.87 -9.86 4.54
CA ASP A 58 2.80 -10.82 4.31
C ASP A 58 1.99 -10.42 3.07
N ILE A 59 1.35 -11.40 2.44
CA ILE A 59 0.41 -11.17 1.34
C ILE A 59 -0.99 -11.06 1.91
N VAL A 60 -1.65 -9.93 1.69
CA VAL A 60 -3.00 -9.66 2.20
C VAL A 60 -3.92 -9.34 1.03
N TYR A 61 -5.13 -9.89 1.04
CA TYR A 61 -6.15 -9.60 0.03
C TYR A 61 -6.97 -8.39 0.43
N MET A 62 -7.00 -7.36 -0.42
CA MET A 62 -7.73 -6.10 -0.16
C MET A 62 -8.67 -5.74 -1.30
N GLN A 63 -9.84 -5.18 -0.99
CA GLN A 63 -10.78 -4.66 -1.99
C GLN A 63 -10.39 -3.25 -2.39
N MET A 64 -10.00 -3.06 -3.66
CA MET A 64 -9.54 -1.77 -4.18
C MET A 64 -10.22 -1.42 -5.51
N PRO A 65 -10.28 -0.14 -5.90
CA PRO A 65 -10.76 0.26 -7.22
C PRO A 65 -9.96 -0.42 -8.36
N VAL A 66 -10.62 -0.70 -9.49
CA VAL A 66 -10.00 -1.38 -10.65
C VAL A 66 -8.72 -0.69 -11.14
N TRP A 67 -8.70 0.65 -11.23
CA TRP A 67 -7.52 1.39 -11.67
C TRP A 67 -6.32 1.21 -10.72
N TRP A 68 -6.57 1.13 -9.41
CA TRP A 68 -5.54 0.87 -8.40
C TRP A 68 -5.00 -0.55 -8.53
N HIS A 69 -5.91 -1.52 -8.71
CA HIS A 69 -5.54 -2.92 -8.96
C HIS A 69 -4.64 -3.06 -10.19
N GLN A 70 -4.95 -2.36 -11.29
CA GLN A 70 -4.14 -2.41 -12.50
C GLN A 70 -2.75 -1.82 -12.25
N TRP A 71 -2.69 -0.60 -11.70
CA TRP A 71 -1.43 0.06 -11.34
C TRP A 71 -0.56 -0.82 -10.44
N TYR A 72 -1.11 -1.39 -9.36
CA TYR A 72 -0.35 -2.22 -8.45
C TYR A 72 0.14 -3.52 -9.09
N LYS A 73 -0.64 -4.11 -10.01
CA LYS A 73 -0.23 -5.33 -10.73
C LYS A 73 0.96 -5.08 -11.66
N ASP A 74 0.99 -3.90 -12.29
CA ASP A 74 2.02 -3.50 -13.25
C ASP A 74 3.37 -3.19 -12.58
N LEU A 75 3.39 -3.00 -11.25
CA LEU A 75 4.64 -2.89 -10.49
C LEU A 75 5.47 -4.18 -10.54
N SER A 76 6.79 -4.01 -10.62
CA SER A 76 7.74 -5.11 -10.42
C SER A 76 7.56 -5.74 -9.04
N LYS A 77 8.05 -6.98 -8.85
CA LYS A 77 7.98 -7.62 -7.53
C LYS A 77 8.72 -6.81 -6.46
N GLU A 78 9.83 -6.19 -6.82
CA GLU A 78 10.63 -5.38 -5.91
C GLU A 78 9.91 -4.08 -5.52
N ASP A 79 9.28 -3.42 -6.50
CA ASP A 79 8.52 -2.19 -6.26
C ASP A 79 7.27 -2.42 -5.41
N LYS A 80 6.69 -3.62 -5.46
CA LYS A 80 5.62 -4.01 -4.54
C LYS A 80 6.07 -4.04 -3.08
N PHE A 81 7.31 -4.46 -2.80
CA PHE A 81 7.90 -4.39 -1.46
C PHE A 81 8.23 -2.95 -1.06
N ARG A 82 8.85 -2.18 -1.97
CA ARG A 82 9.11 -0.75 -1.77
C ARG A 82 7.84 0.02 -1.46
N PHE A 83 6.76 -0.27 -2.18
CA PHE A 83 5.46 0.33 -1.93
C PHE A 83 4.95 0.02 -0.52
N GLY A 84 5.05 -1.23 -0.06
CA GLY A 84 4.69 -1.56 1.31
C GLY A 84 5.50 -0.77 2.36
N LYS A 85 6.82 -0.58 2.15
CA LYS A 85 7.66 0.30 3.00
C LYS A 85 7.28 1.77 2.89
N LEU A 86 6.90 2.25 1.70
CA LEU A 86 6.41 3.61 1.50
C LEU A 86 5.13 3.86 2.30
N VAL A 87 4.18 2.92 2.26
CA VAL A 87 2.94 2.99 3.06
C VAL A 87 3.28 3.10 4.54
N LEU A 88 4.25 2.31 5.02
CA LEU A 88 4.72 2.38 6.41
C LEU A 88 5.35 3.75 6.73
N LYS A 89 6.22 4.25 5.86
CA LYS A 89 6.83 5.58 5.99
C LYS A 89 5.77 6.68 6.04
N ARG A 90 4.75 6.62 5.18
CA ARG A 90 3.63 7.57 5.15
C ARG A 90 2.86 7.53 6.47
N LEU A 91 2.47 6.35 6.95
CA LEU A 91 1.75 6.19 8.22
C LEU A 91 2.55 6.68 9.43
N ARG A 92 3.87 6.47 9.45
CA ARG A 92 4.77 7.03 10.47
C ARG A 92 4.82 8.56 10.40
N SER A 93 4.90 9.13 9.21
CA SER A 93 4.99 10.60 9.03
C SER A 93 3.75 11.35 9.55
N ILE A 94 2.59 10.70 9.53
CA ILE A 94 1.34 11.24 10.08
C ILE A 94 1.07 10.81 11.54
N GLY A 95 2.05 10.20 12.20
CA GLY A 95 2.01 9.86 13.62
C GLY A 95 1.12 8.66 13.99
N LEU A 96 0.67 7.87 13.00
CA LEU A 96 -0.25 6.76 13.23
C LEU A 96 0.42 5.44 13.58
N ILE A 97 1.72 5.34 13.34
CA ILE A 97 2.55 4.19 13.73
C ILE A 97 3.81 4.74 14.39
N GLY A 98 4.12 4.21 15.57
CA GLY A 98 5.31 4.61 16.32
C GLY A 98 6.60 4.37 15.52
N SER A 99 7.58 5.25 15.71
CA SER A 99 8.91 5.16 15.10
C SER A 99 9.80 4.07 15.71
N SER A 100 9.32 3.32 16.69
CA SER A 100 10.13 2.39 17.47
C SER A 100 10.27 1.02 16.80
N ILE A 101 11.25 0.87 15.91
CA ILE A 101 12.17 -0.29 15.82
C ILE A 101 13.51 0.26 15.35
#